data_AF-A0A5J4Q6W5-F1
#
_entry.id   AF-A0A5J4Q6W5-F1
#
_cell.length_a   1.000
_cell.length_b   1.000
_cell.length_c   1.000
_cell.angle_alpha   90.00
_cell.angle_beta   90.00
_cell.angle_gamma   90.00
#
_symmetry.space_group_name_H-M   'P 1'
#
loop_
_entity.id
_entity.type
_entity.pdbx_description
1 polymer ?
#
loop_
_entity_poly.entity_id
_entity_poly.type
_entity_poly.pdbx_seq_one_letter_code
_entity_poly.pdbx_strand_id
1 'polypeptide(L)'
;QKTPNPLVGKQAKSAADIIESPLLGTANHIQLKRLHPNIIATSSGTSGKPIEDLSKESEVSTLYGDYTNAIKSAYKIARHFNSTITCPALFWLQGEWNYQGYGSGLTSGSKSTFDKNEYKALQVTLKNNMQNDVKAVYGQTTTPVFITYQCGSQYTKGKELTIGMAQLEASNEYDDIVCTGPVYPMTDVGGHLDANGYRWYGEMLGKVYYKTQILGENFKPLQPLELSRDNADPKKVIIKFLVPKLPLVLDDKTLGKITDYGFEVYNNTARQTISNVSISGDCVILTCAQNLTGKIEVVYAGVNAAYVSTSGNGRGSGNLRDSDDYPAIFTYQDLDKKDENGNYVYPRNANDASATLRPAFEPKDTTGNVIYDKPYPLYNFSVSFYYAIPDGEQKYTVPNLTSNQTLISNCG
;
A
#
# COMPACT_ATOMS: atom_id res chain seq x y z
N GLN A 1 -0.45 -23.15 27.92
CA GLN A 1 -0.50 -22.86 26.47
C GLN A 1 0.92 -22.58 26.00
N LYS A 2 1.44 -23.35 25.03
CA LYS A 2 2.76 -23.05 24.43
C LYS A 2 2.61 -21.79 23.56
N THR A 3 3.44 -20.78 23.78
CA THR A 3 3.54 -19.63 22.88
C THR A 3 3.99 -20.13 21.51
N PRO A 4 3.27 -19.86 20.41
CA PRO A 4 3.73 -20.24 19.08
C PRO A 4 5.04 -19.52 18.77
N ASN A 5 6.04 -20.24 18.26
CA ASN A 5 7.24 -19.59 17.72
C ASN A 5 6.86 -18.92 16.39
N PRO A 6 7.34 -17.69 16.13
CA PRO A 6 7.13 -17.05 14.84
C PRO A 6 7.77 -17.89 13.72
N LEU A 7 7.16 -17.86 12.55
CA LEU A 7 7.79 -18.30 11.32
C LEU A 7 9.07 -17.48 11.09
N VAL A 8 10.17 -18.16 10.79
CA VAL A 8 11.48 -17.55 10.55
C VAL A 8 11.77 -17.58 9.06
N GLY A 9 11.97 -16.40 8.46
CA GLY A 9 12.40 -16.26 7.08
C GLY A 9 13.83 -16.74 6.88
N LYS A 10 14.23 -17.00 5.62
CA LYS A 10 15.64 -17.25 5.32
C LYS A 10 16.44 -15.96 5.54
N GLN A 11 17.64 -16.08 6.12
CA GLN A 11 18.52 -14.94 6.33
C GLN A 11 18.89 -14.28 4.99
N ALA A 12 18.82 -12.95 4.97
CA ALA A 12 19.28 -12.14 3.84
C ALA A 12 20.75 -12.40 3.56
N LYS A 13 21.12 -12.41 2.27
CA LYS A 13 22.51 -12.61 1.82
C LYS A 13 23.17 -11.35 1.26
N SER A 14 22.40 -10.33 0.89
CA SER A 14 22.83 -9.05 0.30
C SER A 14 21.74 -7.97 0.47
N ALA A 15 22.02 -6.71 0.12
CA ALA A 15 21.05 -5.61 0.15
C ALA A 15 19.85 -5.83 -0.80
N ALA A 16 20.05 -6.58 -1.89
CA ALA A 16 19.01 -6.99 -2.82
C ALA A 16 18.33 -8.33 -2.42
N ASP A 17 18.96 -9.14 -1.55
CA ASP A 17 18.43 -10.41 -1.05
C ASP A 17 17.65 -10.26 0.27
N ILE A 18 17.29 -9.04 0.69
CA ILE A 18 16.53 -8.79 1.94
C ILE A 18 15.03 -9.07 1.78
N ILE A 19 14.65 -10.05 0.95
CA ILE A 19 13.25 -10.28 0.61
C ILE A 19 12.66 -11.33 1.55
N GLU A 20 12.33 -10.90 2.78
CA GLU A 20 11.25 -11.55 3.51
C GLU A 20 9.94 -11.20 2.78
N SER A 21 9.16 -12.18 2.33
CA SER A 21 7.84 -11.88 1.79
C SER A 21 7.00 -11.18 2.87
N PRO A 22 6.22 -10.12 2.56
CA PRO A 22 5.38 -9.46 3.57
C PRO A 22 4.36 -10.44 4.17
N LEU A 23 4.02 -11.51 3.45
CA LEU A 23 3.20 -12.60 3.95
C LEU A 23 3.76 -13.27 5.22
N LEU A 24 5.08 -13.27 5.41
CA LEU A 24 5.72 -13.77 6.63
C LEU A 24 5.33 -12.90 7.83
N GLY A 25 5.45 -11.58 7.69
CA GLY A 25 5.02 -10.60 8.69
C GLY A 25 3.52 -10.74 8.98
N THR A 26 2.70 -10.88 7.94
CA THR A 26 1.25 -11.09 8.06
C THR A 26 0.90 -12.34 8.86
N ALA A 27 1.48 -13.49 8.49
CA ALA A 27 1.21 -14.76 9.14
C ALA A 27 1.65 -14.74 10.61
N ASN A 28 2.82 -14.16 10.88
CA ASN A 28 3.31 -13.98 12.25
C ASN A 28 2.41 -13.05 13.06
N HIS A 29 1.95 -11.93 12.48
CA HIS A 29 1.03 -11.02 13.16
C HIS A 29 -0.25 -11.73 13.61
N ILE A 30 -0.82 -12.54 12.72
CA ILE A 30 -2.04 -13.33 12.98
C ILE A 30 -1.77 -14.41 14.04
N GLN A 31 -0.67 -15.15 13.90
CA GLN A 31 -0.32 -16.25 14.80
C GLN A 31 0.01 -15.76 16.22
N LEU A 32 0.81 -14.70 16.34
CA LEU A 32 1.26 -14.15 17.63
C LEU A 32 0.13 -13.44 18.38
N LYS A 33 -0.86 -12.88 17.66
CA LYS A 33 -2.13 -12.43 18.26
C LYS A 33 -3.10 -13.59 18.57
N ARG A 34 -2.69 -14.84 18.34
CA ARG A 34 -3.45 -16.07 18.62
C ARG A 34 -4.81 -16.12 17.92
N LEU A 35 -4.91 -15.47 16.76
CA LEU A 35 -6.16 -15.43 15.97
C LEU A 35 -6.40 -16.79 15.31
N HIS A 36 -5.33 -17.41 14.80
CA HIS A 36 -5.36 -18.74 14.21
C HIS A 36 -4.13 -19.55 14.67
N PRO A 37 -4.30 -20.77 15.23
CA PRO A 37 -3.19 -21.55 15.77
C PRO A 37 -2.41 -22.34 14.70
N ASN A 38 -3.06 -22.70 13.59
CA ASN A 38 -2.49 -23.53 12.52
C ASN A 38 -2.63 -22.79 11.18
N ILE A 39 -1.57 -22.10 10.77
CA ILE A 39 -1.57 -21.28 9.57
C ILE A 39 -0.68 -21.93 8.51
N ILE A 40 -1.20 -22.04 7.29
CA ILE A 40 -0.40 -22.29 6.10
C ILE A 40 -0.39 -20.97 5.32
N ALA A 41 0.80 -20.37 5.22
CA ALA A 41 1.04 -19.22 4.36
C ALA A 41 1.62 -19.72 3.02
N THR A 42 1.02 -19.28 1.91
CA THR A 42 1.42 -19.71 0.57
C THR A 42 1.69 -18.49 -0.30
N SER A 43 2.87 -18.44 -0.92
CA SER A 43 3.25 -17.39 -1.85
C SER A 43 3.49 -18.00 -3.23
N SER A 44 2.88 -17.41 -4.24
CA SER A 44 3.02 -17.77 -5.67
C SER A 44 3.26 -16.52 -6.52
N GLY A 45 3.89 -15.49 -5.94
CA GLY A 45 4.19 -14.24 -6.65
C GLY A 45 5.34 -14.42 -7.65
N THR A 46 5.23 -13.77 -8.81
CA THR A 46 6.28 -13.73 -9.83
C THR A 46 6.68 -12.28 -10.08
N SER A 47 7.98 -11.97 -9.93
CA SER A 47 8.50 -10.62 -10.12
C SER A 47 8.45 -10.18 -11.59
N GLY A 48 8.27 -8.88 -11.83
CA GLY A 48 8.37 -8.28 -13.15
C GLY A 48 7.25 -8.70 -14.11
N LYS A 49 6.03 -8.84 -13.59
CA LYS A 49 4.88 -9.32 -14.36
C LYS A 49 3.69 -8.37 -14.32
N PRO A 50 3.08 -8.07 -15.49
CA PRO A 50 1.81 -7.37 -15.54
C PRO A 50 0.68 -8.32 -15.09
N ILE A 51 -0.48 -7.79 -14.73
CA ILE A 51 -1.61 -8.58 -14.24
C ILE A 51 -2.08 -9.62 -15.28
N GLU A 52 -1.90 -9.33 -16.55
CA GLU A 52 -2.24 -10.17 -17.69
C GLU A 52 -1.43 -11.46 -17.73
N ASP A 53 -0.12 -11.40 -17.43
CA ASP A 53 0.72 -12.60 -17.34
C ASP A 53 0.31 -13.48 -16.16
N LEU A 54 -0.33 -12.90 -15.14
CA LEU A 54 -0.74 -13.57 -13.90
C LEU A 54 -2.21 -13.99 -13.94
N SER A 55 -2.95 -13.64 -14.99
CA SER A 55 -4.38 -13.91 -15.14
C SER A 55 -4.64 -15.32 -15.68
N LYS A 56 -5.78 -15.89 -15.29
CA LYS A 56 -6.23 -17.21 -15.76
C LYS A 56 -6.55 -17.20 -17.25
N GLU A 57 -6.98 -16.04 -17.74
CA GLU A 57 -7.32 -15.73 -19.14
C GLU A 57 -6.09 -15.54 -20.03
N SER A 58 -4.87 -15.57 -19.48
CA SER A 58 -3.65 -15.36 -20.27
C SER A 58 -3.43 -16.49 -21.27
N GLU A 59 -3.34 -16.16 -22.56
CA GLU A 59 -2.96 -17.08 -23.63
C GLU A 59 -1.43 -17.17 -23.81
N VAL A 60 -0.70 -16.23 -23.20
CA VAL A 60 0.74 -16.01 -23.40
C VAL A 60 1.58 -16.45 -22.20
N SER A 61 0.95 -16.67 -21.05
CA SER A 61 1.59 -17.03 -19.79
C SER A 61 0.82 -18.13 -19.08
N THR A 62 1.53 -18.96 -18.32
CA THR A 62 0.94 -20.04 -17.51
C THR A 62 1.09 -19.79 -16.01
N LEU A 63 1.49 -18.59 -15.60
CA LEU A 63 1.85 -18.27 -14.21
C LEU A 63 0.66 -18.35 -13.22
N TYR A 64 -0.58 -18.15 -13.68
CA TYR A 64 -1.76 -18.45 -12.84
C TYR A 64 -1.77 -19.92 -12.36
N GLY A 65 -1.15 -20.81 -13.13
CA GLY A 65 -0.92 -22.21 -12.77
C GLY A 65 -0.18 -22.38 -11.44
N ASP A 66 0.74 -21.48 -11.09
CA ASP A 66 1.48 -21.54 -9.83
C ASP A 66 0.56 -21.38 -8.62
N TYR A 67 -0.38 -20.43 -8.68
CA TYR A 67 -1.44 -20.27 -7.67
C TYR A 67 -2.29 -21.54 -7.53
N THR A 68 -2.79 -22.07 -8.66
CA THR A 68 -3.66 -23.26 -8.61
C THR A 68 -2.92 -24.51 -8.12
N ASN A 69 -1.64 -24.66 -8.46
CA ASN A 69 -0.79 -25.75 -7.98
C ASN A 69 -0.52 -25.62 -6.48
N ALA A 70 -0.31 -24.40 -5.99
CA ALA A 70 -0.05 -24.14 -4.59
C ALA A 70 -1.26 -24.49 -3.71
N ILE A 71 -2.48 -24.05 -4.08
CA ILE A 71 -3.70 -24.43 -3.34
C ILE A 71 -3.96 -25.94 -3.41
N LYS A 72 -3.78 -26.59 -4.57
CA LYS A 72 -3.94 -28.06 -4.69
C LYS A 72 -2.93 -28.81 -3.80
N SER A 73 -1.71 -28.30 -3.69
CA SER A 73 -0.67 -28.89 -2.85
C SER A 73 -1.00 -28.75 -1.37
N ALA A 74 -1.42 -27.56 -0.93
CA ALA A 74 -1.86 -27.32 0.44
C ALA A 74 -3.05 -28.20 0.83
N TYR A 75 -4.04 -28.38 -0.07
CA TYR A 75 -5.14 -29.31 0.11
C TYR A 75 -4.66 -30.76 0.30
N LYS A 76 -3.77 -31.25 -0.58
CA LYS A 76 -3.21 -32.61 -0.47
C LYS A 76 -2.47 -32.81 0.85
N ILE A 77 -1.68 -31.84 1.29
CA ILE A 77 -0.96 -31.88 2.57
C ILE A 77 -1.96 -31.97 3.73
N ALA A 78 -2.96 -31.09 3.77
CA ALA A 78 -3.97 -31.10 4.84
C ALA A 78 -4.69 -32.47 4.93
N ARG A 79 -5.08 -33.05 3.78
CA ARG A 79 -5.72 -34.37 3.73
C ARG A 79 -4.78 -35.51 4.12
N HIS A 80 -3.49 -35.43 3.78
CA HIS A 80 -2.49 -36.42 4.20
C HIS A 80 -2.38 -36.50 5.73
N PHE A 81 -2.51 -35.37 6.43
CA PHE A 81 -2.57 -35.31 7.89
C PHE A 81 -3.98 -35.48 8.47
N ASN A 82 -4.93 -35.99 7.67
CA ASN A 82 -6.33 -36.21 8.05
C ASN A 82 -7.01 -34.94 8.61
N SER A 83 -6.63 -33.77 8.10
CA SER A 83 -7.12 -32.45 8.50
C SER A 83 -7.96 -31.80 7.39
N THR A 84 -8.57 -30.66 7.72
CA THR A 84 -9.27 -29.77 6.79
C THR A 84 -8.49 -28.46 6.63
N ILE A 85 -8.70 -27.78 5.51
CA ILE A 85 -8.10 -26.47 5.23
C ILE A 85 -9.18 -25.49 4.78
N THR A 86 -9.02 -24.23 5.15
CA THR A 86 -9.85 -23.11 4.70
C THR A 86 -8.95 -21.91 4.39
N CYS A 87 -9.32 -21.12 3.39
CA CYS A 87 -8.68 -19.88 3.00
C CYS A 87 -9.58 -18.71 3.42
N PRO A 88 -9.25 -17.97 4.49
CA PRO A 88 -10.04 -16.81 4.89
C PRO A 88 -9.71 -15.55 4.08
N ALA A 89 -8.49 -15.44 3.55
CA ALA A 89 -8.04 -14.28 2.80
C ALA A 89 -7.06 -14.65 1.69
N LEU A 90 -7.12 -13.88 0.60
CA LEU A 90 -6.14 -13.81 -0.48
C LEU A 90 -5.46 -12.45 -0.42
N PHE A 91 -4.13 -12.44 -0.53
CA PHE A 91 -3.34 -11.20 -0.56
C PHE A 91 -2.81 -10.96 -1.97
N TRP A 92 -3.13 -9.81 -2.56
CA TRP A 92 -2.69 -9.44 -3.91
C TRP A 92 -1.89 -8.14 -3.90
N LEU A 93 -0.59 -8.27 -4.16
CA LEU A 93 0.36 -7.16 -4.23
C LEU A 93 1.03 -7.16 -5.61
N GLN A 94 0.44 -6.40 -6.53
CA GLN A 94 0.96 -6.19 -7.88
C GLN A 94 0.39 -4.89 -8.44
N GLY A 95 1.13 -4.24 -9.33
CA GLY A 95 0.66 -3.15 -10.19
C GLY A 95 1.79 -2.32 -10.79
N GLU A 96 2.96 -2.37 -10.17
CA GLU A 96 4.19 -1.66 -10.56
C GLU A 96 4.60 -1.92 -12.01
N TRP A 97 4.38 -3.14 -12.49
CA TRP A 97 4.75 -3.52 -13.85
C TRP A 97 3.76 -3.01 -14.89
N ASN A 98 2.46 -2.97 -14.56
CA ASN A 98 1.45 -2.35 -15.43
C ASN A 98 1.72 -0.85 -15.61
N TYR A 99 2.25 -0.17 -14.59
CA TYR A 99 2.73 1.21 -14.74
C TYR A 99 3.86 1.36 -15.79
N GLN A 100 4.62 0.32 -16.13
CA GLN A 100 5.64 0.43 -17.18
C GLN A 100 5.02 0.42 -18.59
N GLY A 101 3.81 -0.13 -18.76
CA GLY A 101 3.19 -0.32 -20.07
C GLY A 101 3.97 -1.26 -20.99
N TYR A 102 4.80 -2.14 -20.42
CA TYR A 102 5.61 -3.13 -21.13
C TYR A 102 5.29 -4.55 -20.65
N GLY A 103 5.30 -5.49 -21.59
CA GLY A 103 4.90 -6.88 -21.35
C GLY A 103 3.76 -7.27 -22.28
N SER A 104 3.36 -8.53 -22.17
CA SER A 104 2.27 -9.08 -22.96
C SER A 104 0.92 -8.72 -22.33
N GLY A 105 -0.09 -8.46 -23.17
CA GLY A 105 -1.48 -8.46 -22.72
C GLY A 105 -2.02 -9.89 -22.65
N LEU A 106 -3.33 -10.06 -22.51
CA LEU A 106 -3.95 -11.40 -22.36
C LEU A 106 -3.76 -12.29 -23.60
N THR A 107 -3.81 -11.72 -24.80
CA THR A 107 -3.73 -12.45 -26.07
C THR A 107 -2.39 -12.25 -26.76
N SER A 108 -1.98 -13.22 -27.59
CA SER A 108 -0.71 -13.15 -28.31
C SER A 108 -0.61 -11.89 -29.18
N GLY A 109 0.46 -11.10 -28.98
CA GLY A 109 0.70 -9.85 -29.70
C GLY A 109 0.03 -8.60 -29.09
N SER A 110 -0.82 -8.75 -28.07
CA SER A 110 -1.34 -7.62 -27.31
C SER A 110 -0.32 -7.12 -26.27
N LYS A 111 -0.47 -5.86 -25.82
CA LYS A 111 0.39 -5.24 -24.81
C LYS A 111 -0.32 -5.23 -23.45
N SER A 112 0.47 -5.24 -22.38
CA SER A 112 -0.05 -5.00 -21.03
C SER A 112 -0.73 -3.63 -20.95
N THR A 113 -1.85 -3.55 -20.25
CA THR A 113 -2.61 -2.35 -20.02
C THR A 113 -1.89 -1.39 -19.07
N PHE A 114 -2.03 -0.12 -19.39
CA PHE A 114 -1.74 1.02 -18.52
C PHE A 114 -3.04 1.80 -18.20
N ASP A 115 -4.18 1.37 -18.76
CA ASP A 115 -5.46 2.03 -18.57
C ASP A 115 -6.07 1.68 -17.20
N LYS A 116 -6.62 2.69 -16.53
CA LYS A 116 -7.20 2.54 -15.19
C LYS A 116 -8.38 1.55 -15.19
N ASN A 117 -9.29 1.69 -16.14
CA ASN A 117 -10.53 0.92 -16.16
C ASN A 117 -10.27 -0.52 -16.58
N GLU A 118 -9.38 -0.73 -17.55
CA GLU A 118 -8.97 -2.06 -17.98
C GLU A 118 -8.21 -2.80 -16.86
N TYR A 119 -7.25 -2.15 -16.19
CA TYR A 119 -6.57 -2.78 -15.05
C TYR A 119 -7.55 -3.13 -13.92
N LYS A 120 -8.50 -2.23 -13.60
CA LYS A 120 -9.55 -2.51 -12.61
C LYS A 120 -10.37 -3.75 -12.99
N ALA A 121 -10.81 -3.85 -14.24
CA ALA A 121 -11.58 -4.99 -14.73
C ALA A 121 -10.78 -6.31 -14.66
N LEU A 122 -9.50 -6.28 -15.01
CA LEU A 122 -8.59 -7.42 -14.87
C LEU A 122 -8.42 -7.83 -13.41
N GLN A 123 -8.25 -6.87 -12.49
CA GLN A 123 -8.13 -7.15 -11.05
C GLN A 123 -9.39 -7.81 -10.49
N VAL A 124 -10.58 -7.30 -10.84
CA VAL A 124 -11.85 -7.90 -10.39
C VAL A 124 -12.02 -9.31 -10.96
N THR A 125 -11.64 -9.54 -12.22
CA THR A 125 -11.69 -10.86 -12.87
C THR A 125 -10.74 -11.84 -12.20
N LEU A 126 -9.48 -11.43 -11.99
CA LEU A 126 -8.47 -12.22 -11.29
C LEU A 126 -8.93 -12.58 -9.86
N LYS A 127 -9.43 -11.61 -9.10
CA LYS A 127 -10.00 -11.82 -7.76
C LYS A 127 -11.07 -12.91 -7.80
N ASN A 128 -12.07 -12.77 -8.66
CA ASN A 128 -13.16 -13.73 -8.77
C ASN A 128 -12.66 -15.13 -9.13
N ASN A 129 -11.69 -15.24 -10.05
CA ASN A 129 -11.05 -16.51 -10.40
C ASN A 129 -10.35 -17.14 -9.20
N MET A 130 -9.52 -16.36 -8.49
CA MET A 130 -8.77 -16.86 -7.34
C MET A 130 -9.71 -17.35 -6.24
N GLN A 131 -10.75 -16.56 -5.91
CA GLN A 131 -11.77 -16.90 -4.92
C GLN A 131 -12.55 -18.16 -5.33
N ASN A 132 -13.00 -18.26 -6.58
CA ASN A 132 -13.74 -19.42 -7.07
C ASN A 132 -12.90 -20.70 -7.05
N ASP A 133 -11.65 -20.62 -7.50
CA ASP A 133 -10.75 -21.78 -7.57
C ASP A 133 -10.42 -22.31 -6.16
N VAL A 134 -10.16 -21.43 -5.17
CA VAL A 134 -9.89 -21.91 -3.80
C VAL A 134 -11.14 -22.48 -3.14
N LYS A 135 -12.33 -21.90 -3.38
CA LYS A 135 -13.60 -22.49 -2.91
C LYS A 135 -13.82 -23.87 -3.47
N ALA A 136 -13.59 -24.06 -4.76
CA ALA A 136 -13.73 -25.34 -5.43
C ALA A 136 -12.71 -26.38 -4.91
N VAL A 137 -11.44 -26.00 -4.74
CA VAL A 137 -10.38 -26.93 -4.31
C VAL A 137 -10.51 -27.30 -2.83
N TYR A 138 -10.85 -26.35 -1.95
CA TYR A 138 -10.97 -26.60 -0.50
C TYR A 138 -12.37 -27.06 -0.07
N GLY A 139 -13.37 -26.94 -0.95
CA GLY A 139 -14.77 -27.25 -0.63
C GLY A 139 -15.39 -26.28 0.37
N GLN A 140 -14.83 -25.07 0.51
CA GLN A 140 -15.36 -24.06 1.43
C GLN A 140 -16.47 -23.23 0.78
N THR A 141 -17.48 -22.85 1.57
CA THR A 141 -18.61 -22.03 1.12
C THR A 141 -18.36 -20.53 1.27
N THR A 142 -17.64 -20.14 2.33
CA THR A 142 -17.23 -18.75 2.58
C THR A 142 -16.24 -18.29 1.52
N THR A 143 -16.52 -17.16 0.90
CA THR A 143 -15.60 -16.51 -0.04
C THR A 143 -14.47 -15.84 0.74
N PRO A 144 -13.19 -16.11 0.40
CA PRO A 144 -12.07 -15.39 1.03
C PRO A 144 -12.14 -13.90 0.71
N VAL A 145 -11.83 -13.04 1.68
CA VAL A 145 -11.62 -11.61 1.41
C VAL A 145 -10.40 -11.42 0.50
N PHE A 146 -10.47 -10.47 -0.43
CA PHE A 146 -9.33 -10.10 -1.25
C PHE A 146 -8.68 -8.83 -0.70
N ILE A 147 -7.54 -9.00 -0.04
CA ILE A 147 -6.77 -7.89 0.54
C ILE A 147 -5.71 -7.48 -0.47
N THR A 148 -5.80 -6.25 -0.94
CA THR A 148 -4.82 -5.63 -1.83
C THR A 148 -4.27 -4.35 -1.22
N TYR A 149 -3.54 -3.59 -2.00
CA TYR A 149 -2.86 -2.36 -1.64
C TYR A 149 -2.90 -1.35 -2.77
N GLN A 150 -2.35 -0.17 -2.50
CA GLN A 150 -2.01 0.76 -3.55
C GLN A 150 -0.53 0.71 -3.88
N CYS A 151 -0.23 0.20 -5.08
CA CYS A 151 1.11 0.26 -5.65
C CYS A 151 1.50 1.72 -5.95
N GLY A 152 2.80 2.02 -5.88
CA GLY A 152 3.26 3.40 -5.98
C GLY A 152 4.78 3.54 -5.92
N SER A 153 5.26 4.52 -5.14
CA SER A 153 6.69 4.85 -5.03
C SER A 153 7.31 5.13 -6.41
N GLN A 154 8.56 4.70 -6.63
CA GLN A 154 9.31 4.95 -7.87
C GLN A 154 8.62 4.47 -9.17
N TYR A 155 7.68 3.52 -9.05
CA TYR A 155 6.94 2.96 -10.18
C TYR A 155 5.75 3.83 -10.61
N THR A 156 5.37 4.82 -9.81
CA THR A 156 4.29 5.75 -10.13
C THR A 156 4.54 6.45 -11.47
N LYS A 157 3.56 6.43 -12.36
CA LYS A 157 3.61 7.09 -13.67
C LYS A 157 2.34 7.86 -13.96
N GLY A 158 2.50 8.91 -14.76
CA GLY A 158 1.40 9.76 -15.19
C GLY A 158 0.83 10.62 -14.06
N LYS A 159 0.11 11.67 -14.45
CA LYS A 159 -0.59 12.55 -13.51
C LYS A 159 -1.81 11.87 -12.89
N GLU A 160 -2.46 10.99 -13.65
CA GLU A 160 -3.73 10.36 -13.28
C GLU A 160 -3.56 9.08 -12.44
N LEU A 161 -2.32 8.63 -12.22
CA LEU A 161 -2.00 7.51 -11.32
C LEU A 161 -2.82 6.25 -11.64
N THR A 162 -2.90 5.89 -12.92
CA THR A 162 -3.91 4.97 -13.46
C THR A 162 -4.04 3.67 -12.67
N ILE A 163 -2.93 2.99 -12.36
CA ILE A 163 -2.97 1.69 -11.67
C ILE A 163 -3.32 1.85 -10.18
N GLY A 164 -2.76 2.85 -9.50
CA GLY A 164 -3.07 3.12 -8.09
C GLY A 164 -4.50 3.59 -7.88
N MET A 165 -5.04 4.37 -8.82
CA MET A 165 -6.44 4.76 -8.84
C MET A 165 -7.37 3.58 -9.15
N ALA A 166 -6.96 2.65 -10.03
CA ALA A 166 -7.73 1.44 -10.31
C ALA A 166 -7.90 0.57 -9.05
N GLN A 167 -6.82 0.37 -8.29
CA GLN A 167 -6.83 -0.38 -7.02
C GLN A 167 -7.70 0.30 -5.97
N LEU A 168 -7.59 1.63 -5.84
CA LEU A 168 -8.40 2.41 -4.91
C LEU A 168 -9.89 2.33 -5.25
N GLU A 169 -10.24 2.60 -6.52
CA GLU A 169 -11.62 2.55 -7.00
C GLU A 169 -12.23 1.16 -6.87
N ALA A 170 -11.48 0.09 -7.17
CA ALA A 170 -11.92 -1.28 -6.94
C ALA A 170 -12.28 -1.51 -5.47
N SER A 171 -11.43 -1.07 -4.55
CA SER A 171 -11.70 -1.22 -3.11
C SER A 171 -12.86 -0.38 -2.61
N ASN A 172 -13.21 0.73 -3.28
CA ASN A 172 -14.37 1.53 -2.92
C ASN A 172 -15.67 0.94 -3.50
N GLU A 173 -15.60 0.32 -4.68
CA GLU A 173 -16.76 -0.22 -5.40
C GLU A 173 -17.16 -1.64 -4.95
N TYR A 174 -16.21 -2.47 -4.52
CA TYR A 174 -16.46 -3.87 -4.15
C TYR A 174 -16.17 -4.13 -2.67
N ASP A 175 -17.19 -4.55 -1.92
CA ASP A 175 -17.09 -4.82 -0.47
C ASP A 175 -16.10 -5.96 -0.12
N ASP A 176 -15.82 -6.86 -1.06
CA ASP A 176 -14.90 -7.98 -0.87
C ASP A 176 -13.46 -7.68 -1.34
N ILE A 177 -13.18 -6.43 -1.74
CA ILE A 177 -11.84 -5.91 -2.02
C ILE A 177 -11.46 -4.89 -0.94
N VAL A 178 -10.43 -5.20 -0.17
CA VAL A 178 -9.93 -4.32 0.90
C VAL A 178 -8.55 -3.79 0.52
N CYS A 179 -8.41 -2.47 0.36
CA CYS A 179 -7.11 -1.83 0.17
C CYS A 179 -6.48 -1.49 1.53
N THR A 180 -5.25 -1.95 1.76
CA THR A 180 -4.52 -1.67 3.01
C THR A 180 -3.89 -0.28 3.07
N GLY A 181 -3.95 0.49 1.98
CA GLY A 181 -3.29 1.77 1.83
C GLY A 181 -2.03 1.69 0.92
N PRO A 182 -1.24 2.76 0.88
CA PRO A 182 -0.07 2.84 0.01
C PRO A 182 1.14 2.08 0.55
N VAL A 183 2.02 1.65 -0.35
CA VAL A 183 3.30 1.01 0.02
C VAL A 183 4.43 2.00 0.31
N TYR A 184 4.33 3.24 -0.16
CA TYR A 184 5.39 4.26 -0.02
C TYR A 184 5.84 4.59 1.42
N PRO A 185 5.05 4.36 2.50
CA PRO A 185 5.53 4.64 3.85
C PRO A 185 6.56 3.60 4.35
N MET A 186 6.73 2.49 3.65
CA MET A 186 7.65 1.44 4.04
C MET A 186 9.09 1.82 3.64
N THR A 187 10.08 1.38 4.42
CA THR A 187 11.49 1.58 4.08
C THR A 187 11.90 0.72 2.89
N ASP A 188 12.73 1.29 2.00
CA ASP A 188 13.16 0.65 0.75
C ASP A 188 14.65 0.88 0.46
N VAL A 189 15.20 0.00 -0.37
CA VAL A 189 16.52 0.14 -0.98
C VAL A 189 16.36 0.04 -2.49
N GLY A 190 16.37 1.19 -3.17
CA GLY A 190 16.19 1.23 -4.63
C GLY A 190 14.77 0.88 -5.07
N GLY A 191 13.79 1.20 -4.21
CA GLY A 191 12.35 1.01 -4.38
C GLY A 191 11.86 -0.44 -4.39
N HIS A 192 12.71 -1.40 -4.03
CA HIS A 192 12.27 -2.64 -3.39
C HIS A 192 12.35 -2.45 -1.87
N LEU A 193 11.34 -2.94 -1.14
CA LEU A 193 11.34 -2.83 0.31
C LEU A 193 12.56 -3.53 0.92
N ASP A 194 13.09 -2.96 2.00
CA ASP A 194 14.11 -3.62 2.80
C ASP A 194 13.46 -4.62 3.80
N ALA A 195 14.26 -5.27 4.64
CA ALA A 195 13.76 -6.21 5.66
C ALA A 195 12.70 -5.56 6.55
N ASN A 196 12.98 -4.34 7.02
CA ASN A 196 12.06 -3.62 7.88
C ASN A 196 10.77 -3.29 7.12
N GLY A 197 10.87 -2.82 5.89
CA GLY A 197 9.74 -2.47 5.04
C GLY A 197 8.84 -3.67 4.77
N TYR A 198 9.40 -4.83 4.42
CA TYR A 198 8.59 -6.03 4.21
C TYR A 198 7.91 -6.53 5.49
N ARG A 199 8.61 -6.55 6.63
CA ARG A 199 8.00 -6.96 7.91
C ARG A 199 6.92 -5.98 8.36
N TRP A 200 7.22 -4.69 8.31
CA TRP A 200 6.30 -3.62 8.64
C TRP A 200 5.05 -3.70 7.77
N TYR A 201 5.23 -3.87 6.45
CA TYR A 201 4.10 -4.02 5.55
C TYR A 201 3.29 -5.29 5.81
N GLY A 202 3.97 -6.40 6.16
CA GLY A 202 3.32 -7.62 6.62
C GLY A 202 2.44 -7.40 7.86
N GLU A 203 2.91 -6.61 8.83
CA GLU A 203 2.09 -6.25 10.00
C GLU A 203 0.91 -5.33 9.63
N MET A 204 1.07 -4.46 8.63
CA MET A 204 -0.04 -3.66 8.10
C MET A 204 -1.11 -4.55 7.45
N LEU A 205 -0.71 -5.52 6.62
CA LEU A 205 -1.62 -6.53 6.08
C LEU A 205 -2.30 -7.34 7.18
N GLY A 206 -1.56 -7.75 8.22
CA GLY A 206 -2.08 -8.48 9.37
C GLY A 206 -3.07 -7.65 10.20
N LYS A 207 -2.81 -6.35 10.38
CA LYS A 207 -3.71 -5.38 11.03
C LYS A 207 -5.01 -5.27 10.25
N VAL A 208 -4.96 -5.10 8.93
CA VAL A 208 -6.16 -4.95 8.10
C VAL A 208 -6.97 -6.25 8.05
N TYR A 209 -6.30 -7.41 7.95
CA TYR A 209 -6.98 -8.70 8.10
C TYR A 209 -7.70 -8.80 9.45
N TYR A 210 -7.04 -8.43 10.55
CA TYR A 210 -7.65 -8.45 11.88
C TYR A 210 -8.86 -7.53 11.99
N LYS A 211 -8.73 -6.26 11.57
CA LYS A 211 -9.83 -5.29 11.59
C LYS A 211 -11.03 -5.78 10.79
N THR A 212 -10.80 -6.32 9.59
CA THR A 212 -11.91 -6.74 8.71
C THR A 212 -12.47 -8.11 9.07
N GLN A 213 -11.64 -9.15 9.15
CA GLN A 213 -12.10 -10.53 9.25
C GLN A 213 -12.37 -10.99 10.68
N ILE A 214 -11.78 -10.32 11.68
CA ILE A 214 -11.98 -10.68 13.09
C ILE A 214 -12.90 -9.69 13.80
N LEU A 215 -12.72 -8.38 13.57
CA LEU A 215 -13.56 -7.35 14.21
C LEU A 215 -14.78 -6.97 13.37
N GLY A 216 -14.85 -7.35 12.09
CA GLY A 216 -15.97 -7.01 11.21
C GLY A 216 -16.00 -5.53 10.79
N GLU A 217 -14.88 -4.81 10.92
CA GLU A 217 -14.79 -3.41 10.54
C GLU A 217 -14.76 -3.24 9.01
N ASN A 218 -15.43 -2.20 8.51
CA ASN A 218 -15.31 -1.77 7.12
C ASN A 218 -14.04 -0.90 6.95
N PHE A 219 -12.88 -1.55 6.90
CA PHE A 219 -11.62 -0.83 6.75
C PHE A 219 -11.52 -0.17 5.37
N LYS A 220 -11.27 1.14 5.37
CA LYS A 220 -10.83 1.90 4.19
C LYS A 220 -9.54 2.66 4.56
N PRO A 221 -8.57 2.78 3.63
CA PRO A 221 -7.38 3.57 3.91
C PRO A 221 -7.74 5.06 3.97
N LEU A 222 -6.85 5.86 4.57
CA LEU A 222 -6.97 7.32 4.53
C LEU A 222 -7.03 7.78 3.06
N GLN A 223 -8.11 8.45 2.68
CA GLN A 223 -8.35 8.91 1.31
C GLN A 223 -9.32 10.10 1.27
N PRO A 224 -9.34 10.90 0.20
CA PRO A 224 -10.32 11.97 0.06
C PRO A 224 -11.77 11.45 0.02
N LEU A 225 -12.69 12.24 0.57
CA LEU A 225 -14.14 12.13 0.38
C LEU A 225 -14.64 13.18 -0.61
N GLU A 226 -14.06 14.38 -0.56
CA GLU A 226 -14.50 15.52 -1.35
C GLU A 226 -13.35 16.50 -1.56
N LEU A 227 -13.32 17.13 -2.74
CA LEU A 227 -12.53 18.31 -3.02
C LEU A 227 -13.50 19.48 -3.25
N SER A 228 -13.24 20.63 -2.67
CA SER A 228 -14.07 21.82 -2.85
C SER A 228 -13.23 23.08 -2.99
N ARG A 229 -13.77 24.08 -3.70
CA ARG A 229 -13.21 25.43 -3.68
C ARG A 229 -13.57 26.10 -2.36
N ASP A 230 -12.69 26.96 -1.88
CA ASP A 230 -13.04 27.87 -0.78
C ASP A 230 -13.91 29.02 -1.32
N ASN A 231 -15.00 29.33 -0.63
CA ASN A 231 -15.95 30.38 -1.04
C ASN A 231 -15.44 31.80 -0.76
N ALA A 232 -14.48 31.96 0.15
CA ALA A 232 -13.95 33.24 0.60
C ALA A 232 -12.59 33.56 -0.04
N ASP A 233 -11.78 32.55 -0.38
CA ASP A 233 -10.46 32.71 -0.98
C ASP A 233 -10.29 31.86 -2.26
N PRO A 234 -10.28 32.48 -3.45
CA PRO A 234 -10.17 31.76 -4.72
C PRO A 234 -8.80 31.09 -4.93
N LYS A 235 -7.83 31.26 -4.01
CA LYS A 235 -6.55 30.58 -4.05
C LYS A 235 -6.55 29.23 -3.34
N LYS A 236 -7.64 28.91 -2.62
CA LYS A 236 -7.70 27.73 -1.75
C LYS A 236 -8.52 26.59 -2.35
N VAL A 237 -8.02 25.38 -2.12
CA VAL A 237 -8.73 24.12 -2.33
C VAL A 237 -8.77 23.39 -1.00
N ILE A 238 -9.96 22.93 -0.63
CA ILE A 238 -10.21 22.19 0.60
C ILE A 238 -10.45 20.73 0.20
N ILE A 239 -9.69 19.82 0.80
CA ILE A 239 -9.81 18.38 0.60
C ILE A 239 -10.30 17.79 1.92
N LYS A 240 -11.53 17.28 1.93
CA LYS A 240 -12.06 16.54 3.08
C LYS A 240 -11.63 15.08 2.97
N PHE A 241 -11.11 14.51 4.05
CA PHE A 241 -10.66 13.13 4.08
C PHE A 241 -11.60 12.21 4.86
N LEU A 242 -11.66 10.94 4.45
CA LEU A 242 -12.07 9.84 5.30
C LEU A 242 -10.91 9.52 6.24
N VAL A 243 -11.03 9.87 7.51
CA VAL A 243 -9.96 9.72 8.50
C VAL A 243 -10.33 8.62 9.49
N PRO A 244 -9.76 7.41 9.38
CA PRO A 244 -10.07 6.31 10.31
C PRO A 244 -9.80 6.68 11.77
N LYS A 245 -8.74 7.47 12.03
CA LYS A 245 -8.45 7.99 13.36
C LYS A 245 -7.84 9.40 13.34
N LEU A 246 -8.61 10.39 13.78
CA LEU A 246 -8.13 11.76 13.97
C LEU A 246 -7.04 11.86 15.06
N PRO A 247 -6.19 12.91 15.05
CA PRO A 247 -6.09 13.95 14.02
C PRO A 247 -5.31 13.50 12.78
N LEU A 248 -5.46 14.24 11.68
CA LEU A 248 -4.53 14.19 10.55
C LEU A 248 -3.16 14.74 10.96
N VAL A 249 -2.10 14.19 10.36
CA VAL A 249 -0.71 14.61 10.61
C VAL A 249 0.06 14.68 9.29
N LEU A 250 0.80 15.79 9.09
CA LEU A 250 1.83 15.92 8.08
C LEU A 250 3.16 15.40 8.65
N ASP A 251 3.45 14.13 8.43
CA ASP A 251 4.54 13.39 9.06
C ASP A 251 5.85 13.48 8.25
N ASP A 252 6.78 14.30 8.74
CA ASP A 252 8.16 14.41 8.23
C ASP A 252 9.21 13.71 9.13
N LYS A 253 8.76 12.84 10.04
CA LYS A 253 9.61 12.12 11.00
C LYS A 253 9.73 10.66 10.65
N THR A 254 8.61 9.98 10.42
CA THR A 254 8.65 8.56 10.03
C THR A 254 8.98 8.40 8.55
N LEU A 255 8.86 9.46 7.75
CA LEU A 255 9.21 9.51 6.32
C LEU A 255 10.06 10.74 6.00
N GLY A 256 10.86 10.64 4.94
CA GLY A 256 11.54 11.79 4.37
C GLY A 256 10.54 12.86 3.95
N LYS A 257 10.86 14.14 4.22
CA LYS A 257 9.99 15.26 3.85
C LYS A 257 9.87 15.38 2.33
N ILE A 258 8.64 15.36 1.83
CA ILE A 258 8.29 15.63 0.44
C ILE A 258 7.89 17.10 0.29
N THR A 259 8.27 17.73 -0.82
CA THR A 259 7.81 19.08 -1.18
C THR A 259 6.28 19.13 -1.16
N ASP A 260 5.73 20.16 -0.51
CA ASP A 260 4.29 20.33 -0.29
C ASP A 260 3.60 19.08 0.30
N TYR A 261 4.35 18.28 1.06
CA TYR A 261 3.91 17.02 1.67
C TYR A 261 3.38 15.98 0.68
N GLY A 262 3.70 16.12 -0.60
CA GLY A 262 3.26 15.26 -1.70
C GLY A 262 2.06 15.78 -2.49
N PHE A 263 1.53 16.97 -2.17
CA PHE A 263 0.42 17.58 -2.91
C PHE A 263 0.91 18.34 -4.15
N GLU A 264 0.16 18.23 -5.23
CA GLU A 264 0.31 19.03 -6.43
C GLU A 264 -1.06 19.59 -6.85
N VAL A 265 -1.11 20.87 -7.21
CA VAL A 265 -2.33 21.52 -7.73
C VAL A 265 -2.08 21.97 -9.16
N TYR A 266 -3.06 21.75 -10.02
CA TYR A 266 -3.08 22.25 -11.38
C TYR A 266 -4.34 23.08 -11.62
N ASN A 267 -4.18 24.18 -12.35
CA ASN A 267 -5.28 25.00 -12.83
C ASN A 267 -5.29 24.95 -14.36
N ASN A 268 -6.34 24.37 -14.95
CA ASN A 268 -6.43 24.07 -16.38
C ASN A 268 -5.15 23.40 -16.92
N THR A 269 -4.70 22.32 -16.26
CA THR A 269 -3.45 21.58 -16.55
C THR A 269 -2.12 22.29 -16.27
N ALA A 270 -2.11 23.59 -15.97
CA ALA A 270 -0.89 24.30 -15.57
C ALA A 270 -0.60 24.07 -14.08
N ARG A 271 0.59 23.56 -13.75
CA ARG A 271 0.99 23.32 -12.36
C ARG A 271 1.09 24.63 -11.61
N GLN A 272 0.52 24.69 -10.41
CA GLN A 272 0.49 25.85 -9.55
C GLN A 272 1.52 25.73 -8.43
N THR A 273 2.08 26.86 -8.00
CA THR A 273 2.88 26.92 -6.78
C THR A 273 1.95 26.91 -5.57
N ILE A 274 2.12 25.94 -4.67
CA ILE A 274 1.47 25.90 -3.37
C ILE A 274 2.28 26.78 -2.41
N SER A 275 1.63 27.74 -1.77
CA SER A 275 2.25 28.63 -0.78
C SER A 275 2.06 28.12 0.64
N ASN A 276 1.04 27.30 0.90
CA ASN A 276 0.79 26.70 2.19
C ASN A 276 -0.01 25.40 2.10
N VAL A 277 0.31 24.44 2.96
CA VAL A 277 -0.46 23.22 3.22
C VAL A 277 -0.78 23.20 4.72
N SER A 278 -2.06 23.14 5.07
CA SER A 278 -2.51 23.16 6.46
C SER A 278 -3.61 22.14 6.72
N ILE A 279 -3.77 21.75 7.98
CA ILE A 279 -4.82 20.83 8.43
C ILE A 279 -5.80 21.60 9.31
N SER A 280 -7.10 21.42 9.05
CA SER A 280 -8.19 21.80 9.98
C SER A 280 -9.15 20.61 10.10
N GLY A 281 -9.19 19.99 11.29
CA GLY A 281 -10.01 18.79 11.53
C GLY A 281 -9.63 17.61 10.63
N ASP A 282 -10.59 17.15 9.84
CA ASP A 282 -10.46 16.09 8.82
C ASP A 282 -10.17 16.66 7.42
N CYS A 283 -9.85 17.95 7.31
CA CYS A 283 -9.61 18.63 6.04
C CYS A 283 -8.13 19.02 5.88
N VAL A 284 -7.60 18.86 4.67
CA VAL A 284 -6.36 19.51 4.22
C VAL A 284 -6.72 20.72 3.37
N ILE A 285 -6.14 21.86 3.69
CA ILE A 285 -6.34 23.12 2.97
C ILE A 285 -5.05 23.45 2.23
N LEU A 286 -5.13 23.45 0.89
CA LEU A 286 -4.06 23.86 -0.01
C LEU A 286 -4.28 25.31 -0.40
N THR A 287 -3.30 26.18 -0.19
CA THR A 287 -3.32 27.57 -0.65
C THR A 287 -2.30 27.74 -1.78
N CYS A 288 -2.74 28.22 -2.94
CA CYS A 288 -1.87 28.51 -4.08
C CYS A 288 -1.40 29.97 -4.10
N ALA A 289 -0.32 30.27 -4.83
CA ALA A 289 0.16 31.64 -5.01
C ALA A 289 -0.81 32.51 -5.82
N GLN A 290 -1.50 31.89 -6.79
CA GLN A 290 -2.42 32.53 -7.72
C GLN A 290 -3.84 32.02 -7.52
N ASN A 291 -4.82 32.80 -8.02
CA ASN A 291 -6.22 32.41 -8.01
C ASN A 291 -6.44 31.19 -8.91
N LEU A 292 -7.33 30.30 -8.48
CA LEU A 292 -7.70 29.08 -9.19
C LEU A 292 -9.03 29.30 -9.92
N THR A 293 -8.94 29.46 -11.23
CA THR A 293 -10.07 29.75 -12.13
C THR A 293 -10.15 28.69 -13.23
N GLY A 294 -11.29 28.02 -13.38
CA GLY A 294 -11.40 26.90 -14.31
C GLY A 294 -11.32 25.54 -13.62
N LYS A 295 -10.94 24.50 -14.36
CA LYS A 295 -10.77 23.13 -13.83
C LYS A 295 -9.60 23.08 -12.86
N ILE A 296 -9.83 22.60 -11.64
CA ILE A 296 -8.81 22.39 -10.62
C ILE A 296 -8.52 20.91 -10.51
N GLU A 297 -7.26 20.51 -10.68
CA GLU A 297 -6.83 19.13 -10.52
C GLU A 297 -5.88 19.03 -9.33
N VAL A 298 -6.10 18.06 -8.44
CA VAL A 298 -5.22 17.79 -7.30
C VAL A 298 -4.65 16.40 -7.45
N VAL A 299 -3.33 16.30 -7.34
CA VAL A 299 -2.59 15.04 -7.26
C VAL A 299 -1.97 14.95 -5.88
N TYR A 300 -2.01 13.77 -5.26
CA TYR A 300 -1.24 13.48 -4.05
C TYR A 300 -0.37 12.25 -4.27
N ALA A 301 0.87 12.30 -3.77
CA ALA A 301 1.89 11.27 -3.96
C ALA A 301 2.11 10.97 -5.46
N GLY A 302 2.24 12.05 -6.25
CA GLY A 302 2.35 12.01 -7.70
C GLY A 302 3.76 11.74 -8.23
N VAL A 303 3.89 11.78 -9.56
CA VAL A 303 5.17 11.57 -10.25
C VAL A 303 6.21 12.66 -9.98
N ASN A 304 5.76 13.88 -9.59
CA ASN A 304 6.63 15.02 -9.31
C ASN A 304 6.84 15.24 -7.80
N ALA A 305 6.37 14.32 -6.95
CA ALA A 305 6.78 14.28 -5.55
C ALA A 305 8.31 14.18 -5.47
N ALA A 306 8.92 14.97 -4.59
CA ALA A 306 10.37 15.09 -4.46
C ALA A 306 10.79 15.27 -3.00
N TYR A 307 11.86 14.58 -2.59
CA TYR A 307 12.45 14.78 -1.27
C TYR A 307 13.07 16.17 -1.15
N VAL A 308 12.87 16.81 0.00
CA VAL A 308 13.44 18.14 0.30
C VAL A 308 14.89 18.04 0.75
N SER A 309 15.24 16.99 1.51
CA SER A 309 16.52 16.93 2.23
C SER A 309 17.18 15.54 2.26
N THR A 310 16.72 14.62 1.41
CA THR A 310 17.25 13.25 1.35
C THR A 310 17.55 12.89 -0.11
N SER A 311 18.54 12.03 -0.33
CA SER A 311 18.85 11.48 -1.65
C SER A 311 17.68 10.63 -2.18
N GLY A 312 17.59 10.53 -3.50
CA GLY A 312 16.47 9.87 -4.17
C GLY A 312 15.45 10.86 -4.74
N ASN A 313 14.47 10.36 -5.48
CA ASN A 313 13.56 11.22 -6.24
C ASN A 313 12.23 11.53 -5.52
N GLY A 314 11.89 10.89 -4.39
CA GLY A 314 10.63 11.10 -3.66
C GLY A 314 9.35 10.75 -4.42
N ARG A 315 9.47 10.17 -5.61
CA ARG A 315 8.35 9.90 -6.52
C ARG A 315 7.35 8.94 -5.87
N GLY A 316 6.06 9.22 -6.04
CA GLY A 316 5.01 8.31 -5.58
C GLY A 316 4.81 8.31 -4.07
N SER A 317 5.36 9.31 -3.37
CA SER A 317 5.35 9.39 -1.91
C SER A 317 4.70 10.69 -1.42
N GLY A 318 4.16 10.66 -0.21
CA GLY A 318 3.66 11.84 0.50
C GLY A 318 3.83 11.69 2.01
N ASN A 319 3.38 12.69 2.77
CA ASN A 319 3.58 12.74 4.23
C ASN A 319 2.27 12.77 5.03
N LEU A 320 1.10 12.71 4.40
CA LEU A 320 -0.18 12.74 5.10
C LEU A 320 -0.54 11.35 5.66
N ARG A 321 -0.83 11.31 6.96
CA ARG A 321 -1.40 10.15 7.65
C ARG A 321 -2.47 10.55 8.66
N ASP A 322 -3.17 9.55 9.17
CA ASP A 322 -4.00 9.66 10.35
C ASP A 322 -3.18 9.38 11.64
N SER A 323 -3.85 9.28 12.79
CA SER A 323 -3.20 9.01 14.09
C SER A 323 -3.51 7.62 14.65
N ASP A 324 -3.65 6.60 13.78
CA ASP A 324 -3.86 5.22 14.21
C ASP A 324 -2.71 4.72 15.10
N ASP A 325 -3.02 4.31 16.33
CA ASP A 325 -2.07 3.87 17.35
C ASP A 325 -1.99 2.34 17.45
N TYR A 326 -2.47 1.63 16.42
CA TYR A 326 -2.47 0.17 16.43
C TYR A 326 -1.06 -0.38 16.70
N PRO A 327 -0.88 -1.22 17.73
CA PRO A 327 0.43 -1.69 18.13
C PRO A 327 0.93 -2.80 17.20
N ALA A 328 2.10 -2.56 16.59
CA ALA A 328 2.93 -3.58 15.96
C ALA A 328 3.46 -4.59 16.98
N ILE A 329 3.72 -5.81 16.52
CA ILE A 329 4.37 -6.88 17.28
C ILE A 329 5.87 -6.83 17.07
N PHE A 330 6.32 -6.50 15.85
CA PHE A 330 7.73 -6.40 15.52
C PHE A 330 8.25 -4.98 15.70
N THR A 331 9.57 -4.90 15.88
CA THR A 331 10.29 -3.65 16.10
C THR A 331 11.18 -3.32 14.91
N TYR A 332 11.45 -2.03 14.71
CA TYR A 332 12.39 -1.56 13.70
C TYR A 332 13.82 -1.96 14.07
N GLN A 333 14.49 -2.68 13.17
CA GLN A 333 15.81 -3.25 13.42
C GLN A 333 16.91 -2.38 12.82
N ASP A 334 18.01 -2.20 13.54
CA ASP A 334 19.25 -1.67 12.95
C ASP A 334 19.89 -2.74 12.07
N LEU A 335 19.70 -2.63 10.76
CA LEU A 335 20.23 -3.59 9.79
C LEU A 335 21.78 -3.60 9.74
N ASP A 336 22.43 -2.54 10.24
CA ASP A 336 23.89 -2.43 10.37
C ASP A 336 24.40 -2.65 11.80
N LYS A 337 23.56 -3.20 12.69
CA LYS A 337 23.95 -3.51 14.06
C LYS A 337 25.22 -4.36 14.09
N LYS A 338 26.16 -3.99 14.97
CA LYS A 338 27.37 -4.75 15.26
C LYS A 338 27.28 -5.44 16.63
N ASP A 339 27.90 -6.60 16.74
CA ASP A 339 28.09 -7.31 18.01
C ASP A 339 29.21 -6.67 18.85
N GLU A 340 29.45 -7.20 20.05
CA GLU A 340 30.50 -6.73 20.96
C GLU A 340 31.92 -6.83 20.37
N ASN A 341 32.10 -7.67 19.35
CA ASN A 341 33.38 -7.87 18.65
C ASN A 341 33.51 -6.97 17.41
N GLY A 342 32.53 -6.11 17.13
CA GLY A 342 32.52 -5.22 15.97
C GLY A 342 32.12 -5.88 14.65
N ASN A 343 31.63 -7.13 14.68
CA ASN A 343 31.12 -7.83 13.50
C ASN A 343 29.66 -7.47 13.25
N TYR A 344 29.25 -7.39 11.98
CA TYR A 344 27.84 -7.19 11.65
C TYR A 344 27.00 -8.39 12.12
N VAL A 345 25.88 -8.10 12.81
CA VAL A 345 24.92 -9.11 13.26
C VAL A 345 24.19 -9.74 12.07
N TYR A 346 23.90 -8.95 11.04
CA TYR A 346 23.25 -9.42 9.82
C TYR A 346 24.29 -9.71 8.72
N PRO A 347 24.15 -10.83 7.98
CA PRO A 347 25.09 -11.21 6.93
C PRO A 347 25.25 -10.12 5.86
N ARG A 348 26.48 -9.97 5.36
CA ARG A 348 26.83 -9.08 4.25
C ARG A 348 27.30 -9.91 3.07
N ASN A 349 26.92 -9.50 1.87
CA ASN A 349 27.53 -10.07 0.67
C ASN A 349 28.93 -9.47 0.53
N ALA A 350 29.97 -10.31 0.61
CA ALA A 350 31.36 -9.88 0.44
C ALA A 350 31.65 -9.29 -0.96
N ASN A 351 30.79 -9.58 -1.94
CA ASN A 351 30.89 -9.07 -3.32
C ASN A 351 29.96 -7.88 -3.59
N ASP A 352 29.13 -7.48 -2.64
CA ASP A 352 28.27 -6.29 -2.74
C ASP A 352 28.98 -5.14 -2.04
N ALA A 353 29.42 -4.14 -2.82
CA ALA A 353 30.14 -2.98 -2.32
C ALA A 353 29.23 -1.99 -1.56
N SER A 354 27.94 -2.30 -1.33
CA SER A 354 27.10 -1.48 -0.46
C SER A 354 27.63 -1.50 0.97
N ALA A 355 28.17 -0.36 1.40
CA ALA A 355 28.70 -0.20 2.76
C ALA A 355 27.62 -0.33 3.85
N THR A 356 26.33 -0.27 3.49
CA THR A 356 25.20 -0.27 4.40
C THR A 356 24.00 -1.04 3.84
N LEU A 357 23.24 -1.71 4.71
CA LEU A 357 21.93 -2.30 4.42
C LEU A 357 20.80 -1.33 4.79
N ARG A 358 21.11 -0.16 5.35
CA ARG A 358 20.12 0.83 5.76
C ARG A 358 19.52 1.54 4.54
N PRO A 359 18.24 1.92 4.62
CA PRO A 359 17.60 2.75 3.59
C PRO A 359 18.21 4.16 3.57
N ALA A 360 17.91 4.92 2.51
CA ALA A 360 18.34 6.33 2.41
C ALA A 360 17.72 7.22 3.50
N PHE A 361 16.53 6.85 3.99
CA PHE A 361 15.87 7.50 5.12
C PHE A 361 15.45 6.46 6.14
N GLU A 362 15.87 6.65 7.39
CA GLU A 362 15.42 5.84 8.52
C GLU A 362 14.33 6.58 9.31
N PRO A 363 13.22 5.92 9.66
CA PRO A 363 12.12 6.51 10.42
C PRO A 363 12.59 6.98 11.80
N LYS A 364 12.12 8.16 12.19
CA LYS A 364 12.46 8.81 13.47
C LYS A 364 11.24 9.03 14.34
N ASP A 365 11.47 9.06 15.64
CA ASP A 365 10.48 9.51 16.61
C ASP A 365 10.38 11.04 16.67
N THR A 366 9.51 11.55 17.54
CA THR A 366 9.29 12.98 17.74
C THR A 366 10.51 13.72 18.29
N THR A 367 11.48 13.01 18.87
CA THR A 367 12.74 13.57 19.36
C THR A 367 13.84 13.59 18.29
N GLY A 368 13.56 13.00 17.11
CA GLY A 368 14.50 12.92 15.99
C GLY A 368 15.43 11.71 16.02
N ASN A 369 15.25 10.79 16.98
CA ASN A 369 16.03 9.56 17.06
C ASN A 369 15.43 8.49 16.15
N VAL A 370 16.28 7.69 15.50
CA VAL A 370 15.83 6.53 14.73
C VAL A 370 15.10 5.56 15.65
N ILE A 371 13.99 4.99 15.18
CA ILE A 371 13.08 4.17 16.00
C ILE A 371 13.60 2.74 16.27
N TYR A 372 14.91 2.52 16.33
CA TYR A 372 15.49 1.20 16.62
C TYR A 372 14.90 0.60 17.90
N ASP A 373 14.59 -0.69 17.84
CA ASP A 373 13.98 -1.48 18.91
C ASP A 373 12.59 -0.97 19.37
N LYS A 374 12.00 0.00 18.67
CA LYS A 374 10.61 0.45 18.88
C LYS A 374 9.66 -0.26 17.91
N PRO A 375 8.39 -0.49 18.29
CA PRO A 375 7.40 -1.08 17.38
C PRO A 375 7.26 -0.29 16.08
N TYR A 376 7.00 -0.99 14.97
CA TYR A 376 6.69 -0.31 13.71
C TYR A 376 5.46 0.59 13.86
N PRO A 377 5.48 1.84 13.37
CA PRO A 377 4.31 2.71 13.41
C PRO A 377 3.29 2.29 12.35
N LEU A 378 2.20 1.64 12.75
CA LEU A 378 1.16 1.16 11.83
C LEU A 378 0.09 2.23 11.54
N TYR A 379 0.51 3.46 11.24
CA TYR A 379 -0.40 4.55 10.85
C TYR A 379 -1.12 4.25 9.52
N ASN A 380 -2.31 4.84 9.31
CA ASN A 380 -2.94 4.81 7.99
C ASN A 380 -2.49 6.04 7.21
N PHE A 381 -1.60 5.83 6.24
CA PHE A 381 -1.15 6.87 5.32
C PHE A 381 -2.15 7.09 4.19
N SER A 382 -2.21 8.33 3.68
CA SER A 382 -3.08 8.67 2.57
C SER A 382 -2.65 7.92 1.33
N VAL A 383 -3.59 7.24 0.68
CA VAL A 383 -3.39 6.75 -0.69
C VAL A 383 -3.03 7.89 -1.63
N SER A 384 -2.26 7.59 -2.66
CA SER A 384 -2.09 8.45 -3.84
C SER A 384 -3.42 8.61 -4.55
N PHE A 385 -3.67 9.81 -5.08
CA PHE A 385 -4.91 10.08 -5.78
C PHE A 385 -4.76 11.19 -6.83
N TYR A 386 -5.64 11.14 -7.82
CA TYR A 386 -5.88 12.22 -8.75
C TYR A 386 -7.38 12.48 -8.82
N TYR A 387 -7.79 13.71 -8.50
CA TYR A 387 -9.18 14.16 -8.63
C TYR A 387 -9.23 15.55 -9.23
N ALA A 388 -10.33 15.86 -9.89
CA ALA A 388 -10.54 17.15 -10.53
C ALA A 388 -11.91 17.73 -10.16
N ILE A 389 -11.92 18.98 -9.72
CA ILE A 389 -13.13 19.81 -9.68
C ILE A 389 -13.32 20.37 -11.09
N PRO A 390 -14.40 20.01 -11.81
CA PRO A 390 -14.65 20.52 -13.15
C PRO A 390 -14.75 22.05 -13.18
N ASP A 391 -14.59 22.62 -14.37
CA ASP A 391 -14.85 24.05 -14.56
C ASP A 391 -16.33 24.36 -14.27
N GLY A 392 -16.60 25.49 -13.63
CA GLY A 392 -17.93 25.89 -13.18
C GLY A 392 -18.45 25.14 -11.94
N GLU A 393 -17.83 24.04 -11.52
CA GLU A 393 -18.28 23.27 -10.37
C GLU A 393 -17.60 23.74 -9.08
N GLN A 394 -18.37 23.72 -7.98
CA GLN A 394 -17.86 24.11 -6.66
C GLN A 394 -17.07 22.98 -5.98
N LYS A 395 -17.42 21.72 -6.28
CA LYS A 395 -16.87 20.56 -5.60
C LYS A 395 -16.88 19.30 -6.46
N TYR A 396 -16.07 18.34 -6.05
CA TYR A 396 -16.03 16.97 -6.56
C TYR A 396 -16.15 16.00 -5.39
N THR A 397 -17.14 15.12 -5.42
CA THR A 397 -17.33 14.06 -4.40
C THR A 397 -16.80 12.74 -4.92
N VAL A 398 -15.97 12.07 -4.13
CA VAL A 398 -15.41 10.75 -4.48
C VAL A 398 -16.54 9.71 -4.46
N PRO A 399 -16.75 8.95 -5.56
CA PRO A 399 -17.83 7.98 -5.64
C PRO A 399 -17.58 6.76 -4.74
N ASN A 400 -18.67 6.05 -4.42
CA ASN A 400 -18.66 4.78 -3.67
C ASN A 400 -18.06 4.86 -2.25
N LEU A 401 -18.02 6.06 -1.67
CA LEU A 401 -17.73 6.26 -0.25
C LEU A 401 -19.00 6.78 0.42
N THR A 402 -19.62 5.99 1.29
CA THR A 402 -20.75 6.46 2.09
C THR A 402 -20.21 7.24 3.30
N SER A 403 -20.70 8.45 3.50
CA SER A 403 -20.30 9.36 4.60
C SER A 403 -20.78 8.92 5.99
N ASN A 404 -21.29 7.69 6.14
CA ASN A 404 -22.09 7.28 7.29
C ASN A 404 -21.30 6.97 8.58
N GLN A 405 -20.01 7.30 8.67
CA GLN A 405 -19.21 7.01 9.87
C GLN A 405 -18.30 8.12 10.40
N THR A 406 -18.39 9.36 9.92
CA THR A 406 -17.69 10.48 10.56
C THR A 406 -18.66 11.59 10.89
N LEU A 407 -18.81 11.87 12.19
CA LEU A 407 -19.42 13.11 12.70
C LEU A 407 -18.86 14.26 11.87
N ILE A 408 -19.74 14.96 11.16
CA ILE A 408 -19.39 16.07 10.29
C ILE A 408 -18.85 17.19 11.19
N SER A 409 -17.55 17.21 11.45
CA SER A 409 -16.89 18.46 11.82
C SER A 409 -16.83 19.31 10.56
N ASN A 410 -17.48 20.47 10.59
CA ASN A 410 -17.31 21.46 9.54
C ASN A 410 -15.82 21.83 9.48
N CYS A 411 -15.25 21.93 8.27
CA CYS A 411 -13.95 22.56 8.07
C CYS A 411 -14.12 24.03 8.52
N GLY A 412 -13.83 24.31 9.79
CA GLY A 412 -13.93 25.63 10.42
C GLY A 412 -12.61 26.35 10.33
#